data_AF-A0A2P4SVL6-F1
#
_entry.id   AF-A0A2P4SVL6-F1
#
_cell.length_a   1.000
_cell.length_b   1.000
_cell.length_c   1.000
_cell.angle_alpha   90.00
_cell.angle_beta   90.00
_cell.angle_gamma   90.00
#
_symmetry.space_group_name_H-M   'P 1'
#
loop_
_entity.id
_entity.type
_entity.pdbx_description
1 polymer ?
#
loop_
_entity_poly.entity_id
_entity_poly.type
_entity_poly.pdbx_seq_one_letter_code
_entity_poly.pdbx_strand_id
1 'polypeptide(L)'
;MDECSFSEFLCQHECVNAPGSYYCVCPSGYNLLDDSRSCQDINECEIRNFTCTLQQTCFNIPGEYKCLDPVRCEEPYIQINENRCMCPAENPGCRDQPFTILYRVMDVLSGRSVPSDIFQMQATTRYPGAYYIFQIKSGNEGREFYMRQTGPISATLVMTRPVKGPRTVQLDLEMITVNTVINFRGSSVIRLRIFVSQYSF
;
A
#
# COMPACT_ATOMS: atom_id res chain seq x y z
N MET A 1 -25.68 -32.03 -18.55
CA MET A 1 -25.37 -31.77 -17.14
C MET A 1 -24.86 -30.34 -17.09
N ASP A 2 -25.07 -29.64 -15.98
CA ASP A 2 -24.45 -28.34 -15.75
C ASP A 2 -23.56 -28.47 -14.53
N GLU A 3 -22.29 -28.75 -14.81
CA GLU A 3 -21.25 -28.98 -13.85
C GLU A 3 -21.02 -27.73 -13.00
N CYS A 4 -21.14 -26.54 -13.59
CA CYS A 4 -20.98 -25.26 -12.90
C CYS A 4 -22.08 -25.00 -11.87
N SER A 5 -23.29 -25.51 -12.09
CA SER A 5 -24.40 -25.43 -11.12
C SER A 5 -24.30 -26.47 -9.98
N PHE A 6 -23.35 -27.42 -10.07
CA PHE A 6 -23.26 -28.55 -9.13
C PHE A 6 -22.26 -28.32 -7.99
N SER A 7 -21.26 -27.44 -8.17
CA SER A 7 -20.27 -27.12 -7.13
C SER A 7 -19.64 -25.74 -7.33
N GLU A 8 -19.80 -24.87 -6.34
CA GLU A 8 -19.20 -23.52 -6.32
C GLU A 8 -17.66 -23.54 -6.18
N PHE A 9 -17.06 -24.69 -5.87
CA PHE A 9 -15.61 -24.84 -5.67
C PHE A 9 -14.88 -25.47 -6.87
N LEU A 10 -15.53 -25.56 -8.04
CA LEU A 10 -14.94 -26.14 -9.24
C LEU A 10 -13.82 -25.27 -9.83
N CYS A 11 -14.03 -23.96 -9.85
CA CYS A 11 -13.11 -22.96 -10.38
C CYS A 11 -12.80 -21.94 -9.30
N GLN A 12 -11.58 -21.37 -9.30
CA GLN A 12 -11.27 -20.23 -8.43
C GLN A 12 -12.04 -18.97 -8.85
N HIS A 13 -12.42 -18.88 -10.13
CA HIS A 13 -13.16 -17.75 -10.67
C HIS A 13 -14.38 -18.16 -11.50
N GLU A 14 -14.42 -17.89 -12.81
CA GLU A 14 -15.59 -18.17 -13.63
C GLU A 14 -15.57 -19.63 -14.10
N CYS A 15 -16.71 -20.32 -13.95
CA CYS A 15 -16.94 -21.65 -14.51
C CYS A 15 -17.80 -21.52 -15.76
N VAL A 16 -17.33 -22.05 -16.88
CA VAL A 16 -18.07 -22.08 -18.14
C VAL A 16 -18.45 -23.51 -18.46
N ASN A 17 -19.76 -23.75 -18.53
CA ASN A 17 -20.29 -25.06 -18.87
C ASN A 17 -20.11 -25.34 -20.37
N ALA A 18 -19.69 -26.54 -20.74
CA ALA A 18 -19.50 -26.97 -22.12
C ALA A 18 -20.26 -28.29 -22.39
N PRO A 19 -20.60 -28.62 -23.65
CA PRO A 19 -21.25 -29.90 -23.94
C PRO A 19 -20.37 -31.09 -23.52
N GLY A 20 -20.74 -31.75 -22.41
CA GLY A 20 -20.06 -32.93 -21.87
C GLY A 20 -18.82 -32.64 -20.99
N SER A 21 -18.58 -31.37 -20.61
CA SER A 21 -17.47 -30.96 -19.73
C SER A 21 -17.73 -29.56 -19.16
N TYR A 22 -16.78 -29.04 -18.38
CA TYR A 22 -16.66 -27.61 -18.05
C TYR A 22 -15.22 -27.15 -18.26
N TYR A 23 -15.00 -25.84 -18.24
CA TYR A 23 -13.67 -25.25 -18.12
C TYR A 23 -13.72 -23.98 -17.28
N CYS A 24 -12.62 -23.68 -16.60
CA CYS A 24 -12.49 -22.49 -15.79
C CYS A 24 -11.87 -21.33 -16.58
N VAL A 25 -12.31 -20.12 -16.29
CA VAL A 25 -11.81 -18.89 -16.91
C VAL A 25 -11.34 -17.94 -15.82
N CYS A 26 -10.13 -17.42 -16.00
CA CYS A 26 -9.55 -16.43 -15.11
C CYS A 26 -9.88 -15.00 -15.57
N PRO A 27 -10.00 -14.05 -14.63
CA PRO A 27 -10.24 -12.66 -14.97
C PRO A 27 -9.04 -12.05 -15.71
N SER A 28 -9.25 -10.89 -16.32
CA SER A 28 -8.17 -10.12 -16.94
C SER A 28 -7.05 -9.85 -15.93
N GLY A 29 -5.80 -10.00 -16.38
CA GLY A 29 -4.62 -9.90 -15.51
C GLY A 29 -4.23 -11.21 -14.82
N TYR A 30 -4.92 -12.32 -15.10
CA TYR A 30 -4.60 -13.63 -14.52
C TYR A 30 -4.49 -14.72 -15.59
N ASN A 31 -3.61 -15.70 -15.35
CA ASN A 31 -3.47 -16.92 -16.13
C ASN A 31 -4.06 -18.11 -15.39
N LEU A 32 -4.70 -19.02 -16.13
CA LEU A 32 -5.15 -20.31 -15.60
C LEU A 32 -3.93 -21.22 -15.39
N LEU A 33 -3.81 -21.79 -14.19
CA LEU A 33 -2.76 -22.73 -13.83
C LEU A 33 -2.99 -24.11 -14.46
N ASP A 34 -1.96 -24.95 -14.41
CA ASP A 34 -1.98 -26.31 -14.98
C ASP A 34 -3.06 -27.21 -14.38
N ASP A 35 -3.58 -26.89 -13.19
CA ASP A 35 -4.71 -27.56 -12.57
C ASP A 35 -6.06 -27.28 -13.26
N SER A 36 -6.05 -26.38 -14.26
CA SER A 36 -7.21 -25.91 -15.03
C SER A 36 -8.32 -25.29 -14.17
N ARG A 37 -7.99 -24.82 -12.96
CA ARG A 37 -8.96 -24.31 -11.98
C ARG A 37 -8.53 -23.03 -11.28
N SER A 38 -7.24 -22.93 -10.97
CA SER A 38 -6.67 -21.84 -10.19
C SER A 38 -6.14 -20.74 -11.11
N CYS A 39 -6.21 -19.50 -10.62
CA CYS A 39 -5.78 -18.30 -11.32
C CYS A 39 -4.55 -17.72 -10.65
N GLN A 40 -3.51 -17.50 -11.44
CA GLN A 40 -2.28 -16.84 -11.01
C GLN A 40 -2.20 -15.44 -11.63
N ASP A 41 -1.91 -14.46 -10.79
CA ASP A 41 -1.67 -13.08 -11.22
C ASP A 41 -0.53 -13.01 -12.25
N ILE A 42 -0.75 -12.24 -13.31
CA ILE A 42 0.27 -11.97 -14.32
C ILE A 42 1.11 -10.82 -13.82
N ASN A 43 2.35 -11.09 -13.43
CA ASN A 43 3.26 -10.01 -13.07
C ASN A 43 3.76 -9.28 -14.32
N GLU A 44 3.09 -8.20 -14.71
CA GLU A 44 3.45 -7.49 -15.94
C GLU A 44 4.85 -6.87 -15.84
N CYS A 45 5.33 -6.53 -14.64
CA CYS A 45 6.66 -5.97 -14.42
C CYS A 45 7.80 -6.94 -14.76
N GLU A 46 7.53 -8.25 -14.80
CA GLU A 46 8.51 -9.28 -15.22
C GLU A 46 8.43 -9.61 -16.72
N ILE A 47 7.41 -9.11 -17.42
CA ILE A 47 7.21 -9.36 -18.85
C ILE A 47 7.98 -8.30 -19.66
N ARG A 48 8.80 -8.74 -20.63
CA ARG A 48 9.65 -7.86 -21.47
C ARG A 48 8.95 -6.70 -22.22
N ASN A 49 7.62 -6.65 -22.24
CA ASN A 49 6.81 -5.71 -23.02
C ASN A 49 5.88 -4.82 -22.15
N PHE A 50 6.12 -4.64 -20.85
CA PHE A 50 5.29 -3.71 -20.06
C PHE A 50 5.46 -2.25 -20.51
N THR A 51 4.39 -1.46 -20.42
CA THR A 51 4.26 -0.13 -21.05
C THR A 51 4.60 1.02 -20.10
N CYS A 52 5.58 0.85 -19.20
CA CYS A 52 6.07 1.99 -18.41
C CYS A 52 7.13 2.76 -19.18
N THR A 53 7.19 4.08 -18.98
CA THR A 53 8.27 4.89 -19.56
C THR A 53 9.61 4.58 -18.87
N LEU A 54 10.74 4.85 -19.53
CA LEU A 54 12.10 4.57 -19.01
C LEU A 54 12.39 5.20 -17.63
N GLN A 55 11.65 6.24 -17.25
CA GLN A 55 11.83 6.93 -15.96
C GLN A 55 10.88 6.40 -14.87
N GLN A 56 9.88 5.60 -15.22
CA GLN A 56 8.89 5.10 -14.27
C GLN A 56 9.32 3.76 -13.69
N THR A 57 8.93 3.52 -12.44
CA THR A 57 9.09 2.23 -11.78
C THR A 57 7.80 1.43 -11.93
N CYS A 58 7.88 0.18 -12.39
CA CYS A 58 6.73 -0.71 -12.45
C CYS A 58 6.41 -1.28 -11.06
N PHE A 59 5.13 -1.26 -10.68
CA PHE A 59 4.62 -1.84 -9.45
C PHE A 59 3.47 -2.80 -9.78
N ASN A 60 3.67 -4.09 -9.51
CA ASN A 60 2.69 -5.14 -9.76
C ASN A 60 1.61 -5.17 -8.66
N ILE A 61 0.34 -5.34 -9.04
CA ILE A 61 -0.81 -5.45 -8.13
C ILE A 61 -1.67 -6.62 -8.63
N PRO A 62 -2.39 -7.35 -7.78
CA PRO A 62 -3.30 -8.40 -8.24
C PRO A 62 -4.30 -7.90 -9.30
N GLY A 63 -4.15 -8.40 -10.53
CA GLY A 63 -4.95 -8.12 -11.71
C GLY A 63 -4.53 -6.89 -12.55
N GLU A 64 -3.54 -6.11 -12.12
CA GLU A 64 -3.07 -4.92 -12.86
C GLU A 64 -1.66 -4.49 -12.43
N TYR A 65 -0.98 -3.65 -13.20
CA TYR A 65 0.23 -2.96 -12.78
C TYR A 65 0.05 -1.44 -12.78
N LYS A 66 0.90 -0.74 -12.02
CA LYS A 66 1.01 0.72 -12.03
C LYS A 66 2.42 1.15 -12.39
N CYS A 67 2.53 2.09 -13.31
CA CYS A 67 3.76 2.82 -13.55
C CYS A 67 3.81 4.00 -12.58
N LEU A 68 4.82 4.01 -11.72
CA LEU A 68 5.03 5.03 -10.71
C LEU A 68 6.06 6.03 -11.19
N ASP A 69 5.67 7.30 -11.21
CA ASP A 69 6.61 8.38 -11.48
C ASP A 69 7.65 8.49 -10.35
N PRO A 70 8.89 8.89 -10.68
CA PRO A 70 9.90 9.22 -9.68
C PRO A 70 9.37 10.26 -8.68
N VAL A 71 9.69 10.08 -7.41
CA VAL A 71 9.34 11.05 -6.39
C VAL A 71 9.99 12.39 -6.70
N ARG A 72 9.17 13.44 -6.70
CA ARG A 72 9.61 14.83 -6.79
C ARG A 72 9.25 15.53 -5.49
N CYS A 73 10.26 16.08 -4.81
CA CYS A 73 10.07 16.85 -3.59
C CYS A 73 9.62 18.27 -3.96
N GLU A 74 8.51 18.72 -3.39
CA GLU A 74 8.08 20.12 -3.49
C GLU A 74 8.95 21.00 -2.59
N GLU A 75 9.26 22.23 -3.02
CA GLU A 75 9.96 23.19 -2.16
C GLU A 75 9.17 23.40 -0.86
N PRO A 76 9.82 23.45 0.32
CA PRO A 76 11.27 23.59 0.57
C PRO A 76 12.05 22.26 0.73
N TYR A 77 11.46 21.13 0.37
CA TYR A 77 12.08 19.81 0.56
C TYR A 77 13.15 19.50 -0.48
N ILE A 78 14.23 18.86 -0.04
CA ILE A 78 15.29 18.31 -0.89
C ILE A 78 15.20 16.79 -0.94
N GLN A 79 15.46 16.21 -2.10
CA GLN A 79 15.47 14.75 -2.28
C GLN A 79 16.79 14.17 -1.76
N ILE A 80 16.71 13.22 -0.82
CA ILE A 80 17.89 12.53 -0.28
C ILE A 80 18.10 11.18 -0.96
N ASN A 81 17.01 10.48 -1.23
CA ASN A 81 17.03 9.22 -1.98
C ASN A 81 15.79 9.14 -2.86
N GLU A 82 15.70 8.07 -3.66
CA GLU A 82 14.61 7.81 -4.60
C GLU A 82 13.20 7.99 -4.01
N ASN A 83 13.01 7.74 -2.71
CA ASN A 83 11.70 7.73 -2.04
C ASN A 83 11.64 8.62 -0.79
N ARG A 84 12.60 9.51 -0.57
CA ARG A 84 12.71 10.30 0.67
C ARG A 84 13.09 11.73 0.41
N CYS A 85 12.26 12.62 0.93
CA CYS A 85 12.49 14.06 0.97
C CYS A 85 12.87 14.48 2.41
N MET A 86 13.72 15.49 2.54
CA MET A 86 14.08 16.10 3.82
C MET A 86 13.91 17.61 3.76
N CYS A 87 13.47 18.18 4.88
CA CYS A 87 13.43 19.61 5.11
C CYS A 87 14.68 20.02 5.92
N PRO A 88 15.61 20.81 5.34
CA PRO A 88 16.81 21.26 6.05
C PRO A 88 16.47 22.21 7.20
N ALA A 89 17.10 22.02 8.37
CA ALA A 89 16.87 22.85 9.55
C ALA A 89 17.23 24.34 9.34
N GLU A 90 18.18 24.61 8.44
CA GLU A 90 18.64 25.96 8.09
C GLU A 90 17.64 26.72 7.21
N ASN A 91 16.73 26.01 6.54
CA ASN A 91 15.76 26.63 5.65
C ASN A 91 14.56 27.18 6.46
N PRO A 92 14.28 28.51 6.42
CA PRO A 92 13.16 29.09 7.16
C PRO A 92 11.80 28.48 6.81
N GLY A 93 11.62 28.01 5.57
CA GLY A 93 10.40 27.33 5.13
C GLY A 93 10.14 25.98 5.82
N CYS A 94 11.13 25.44 6.54
CA CYS A 94 11.05 24.15 7.20
C CYS A 94 10.66 24.21 8.69
N ARG A 95 10.52 25.41 9.28
CA ARG A 95 10.31 25.56 10.74
C ARG A 95 9.15 24.75 11.29
N ASP A 96 8.02 24.74 10.58
CA ASP A 96 6.79 24.05 11.00
C ASP A 96 6.46 22.84 10.11
N GLN A 97 7.43 22.39 9.30
CA GLN A 97 7.26 21.27 8.38
C GLN A 97 7.81 19.97 8.97
N PRO A 98 7.27 18.81 8.59
CA PRO A 98 7.89 17.52 8.90
C PRO A 98 9.35 17.49 8.40
N PHE A 99 10.27 17.00 9.22
CA PHE A 99 11.70 16.89 8.87
C PHE A 99 11.93 16.02 7.66
N THR A 100 11.12 14.97 7.49
CA THR A 100 11.24 14.06 6.35
C THR A 100 9.88 13.57 5.89
N ILE A 101 9.75 13.41 4.57
CA ILE A 101 8.63 12.72 3.93
C ILE A 101 9.19 11.46 3.26
N LEU A 102 8.67 10.30 3.64
CA LEU A 102 9.01 9.01 3.06
C LEU A 102 7.84 8.51 2.22
N TYR A 103 8.08 8.25 0.94
CA TYR A 103 7.07 7.72 0.02
C TYR A 103 7.12 6.19 0.08
N ARG A 104 5.94 5.58 0.25
CA ARG A 104 5.77 4.13 0.23
C ARG A 104 4.56 3.78 -0.59
N VAL A 105 4.66 2.67 -1.30
CA VAL A 105 3.59 2.07 -2.08
C VAL A 105 3.36 0.65 -1.57
N MET A 106 2.11 0.23 -1.55
CA MET A 106 1.70 -1.13 -1.23
C MET A 106 0.37 -1.44 -1.91
N ASP A 107 0.01 -2.71 -1.98
CA ASP A 107 -1.27 -3.19 -2.46
C ASP A 107 -2.07 -3.90 -1.36
N VAL A 108 -3.40 -3.91 -1.51
CA VAL A 108 -4.30 -4.70 -0.66
C VAL A 108 -5.43 -5.26 -1.53
N LEU A 109 -5.83 -6.50 -1.25
CA LEU A 109 -6.97 -7.14 -1.91
C LEU A 109 -8.29 -6.42 -1.59
N SER A 110 -9.17 -6.32 -2.59
CA SER A 110 -10.52 -5.81 -2.44
C SER A 110 -11.28 -6.61 -1.38
N GLY A 111 -11.95 -5.96 -0.44
CA GLY A 111 -12.78 -6.68 0.53
C GLY A 111 -12.01 -7.57 1.52
N ARG A 112 -10.70 -7.36 1.67
CA ARG A 112 -9.88 -8.06 2.67
C ARG A 112 -10.55 -8.10 4.04
N SER A 113 -10.48 -9.25 4.71
CA SER A 113 -11.02 -9.47 6.05
C SER A 113 -10.42 -8.49 7.07
N VAL A 114 -11.28 -7.94 7.93
CA VAL A 114 -10.90 -6.97 8.97
C VAL A 114 -11.25 -7.50 10.38
N PRO A 115 -10.52 -7.08 11.43
CA PRO A 115 -9.37 -6.17 11.41
C PRO A 115 -8.13 -6.81 10.79
N SER A 116 -7.36 -6.01 10.04
CA SER A 116 -6.11 -6.45 9.39
C SER A 116 -4.98 -5.47 9.68
N ASP A 117 -3.85 -5.98 10.15
CA ASP A 117 -2.59 -5.24 10.23
C ASP A 117 -1.98 -5.15 8.82
N ILE A 118 -1.84 -3.95 8.28
CA ILE A 118 -1.45 -3.77 6.86
C ILE A 118 -0.11 -3.05 6.68
N PHE A 119 0.33 -2.25 7.65
CA PHE A 119 1.59 -1.52 7.55
C PHE A 119 2.15 -1.24 8.94
N GLN A 120 3.45 -1.46 9.15
CA GLN A 120 4.13 -1.13 10.40
C GLN A 120 5.05 0.07 10.21
N MET A 121 4.86 1.08 11.04
CA MET A 121 5.75 2.22 11.16
C MET A 121 6.67 2.03 12.37
N GLN A 122 7.96 2.32 12.19
CA GLN A 122 8.95 2.20 13.24
C GLN A 122 9.99 3.32 13.16
N ALA A 123 10.34 3.91 14.29
CA ALA A 123 11.44 4.86 14.37
C ALA A 123 12.79 4.14 14.20
N THR A 124 13.69 4.70 13.39
CA THR A 124 15.02 4.12 13.14
C THR A 124 15.98 4.29 14.31
N THR A 125 15.73 5.27 15.17
CA THR A 125 16.63 5.63 16.27
C THR A 125 15.81 5.90 17.51
N ARG A 126 16.14 5.23 18.61
CA ARG A 126 15.59 5.49 19.93
C ARG A 126 16.46 6.52 20.64
N TYR A 127 16.00 7.76 20.72
CA TYR A 127 16.70 8.78 21.48
C TYR A 127 16.39 8.61 22.98
N PRO A 128 17.42 8.61 23.86
CA PRO A 128 17.19 8.59 25.30
C PRO A 128 16.29 9.74 25.74
N GLY A 129 15.24 9.44 26.51
CA GLY A 129 14.26 10.42 26.97
C GLY A 129 13.24 10.88 25.92
N ALA A 130 13.30 10.35 24.69
CA ALA A 130 12.29 10.63 23.68
C ALA A 130 11.14 9.61 23.70
N TYR A 131 9.93 10.09 23.44
CA TYR A 131 8.77 9.26 23.14
C TYR A 131 8.18 9.65 21.79
N TYR A 132 7.43 8.73 21.20
CA TYR A 132 6.93 8.83 19.83
C TYR A 132 5.41 8.74 19.84
N ILE A 133 4.77 9.66 19.12
CA ILE A 133 3.33 9.66 18.89
C ILE A 133 3.10 9.32 17.43
N PHE A 134 2.22 8.37 17.16
CA PHE A 134 1.91 7.91 15.81
C PHE A 134 0.45 8.22 15.51
N GLN A 135 0.18 8.88 14.38
CA GLN A 135 -1.18 9.25 13.99
C GLN A 135 -1.37 9.23 12.48
N ILE A 136 -2.63 9.20 12.05
CA ILE A 136 -3.00 9.43 10.65
C ILE A 136 -3.26 10.93 10.51
N LYS A 137 -2.46 11.60 9.68
CA LYS A 137 -2.54 13.05 9.46
C LYS A 137 -3.62 13.42 8.46
N SER A 138 -3.77 12.64 7.38
CA SER A 138 -4.77 12.88 6.32
C SER A 138 -5.09 11.60 5.54
N GLY A 139 -6.18 11.61 4.77
CA GLY A 139 -6.54 10.55 3.82
C GLY A 139 -7.41 9.41 4.39
N ASN A 140 -7.92 9.57 5.62
CA ASN A 140 -8.76 8.58 6.31
C ASN A 140 -10.14 9.15 6.65
N GLU A 141 -10.72 9.92 5.74
CA GLU A 141 -12.04 10.53 5.87
C GLU A 141 -13.13 9.45 6.01
N GLY A 142 -12.94 8.29 5.36
CA GLY A 142 -13.82 7.12 5.43
C GLY A 142 -13.73 6.34 6.75
N ARG A 143 -12.78 6.66 7.64
CA ARG A 143 -12.54 5.96 8.92
C ARG A 143 -12.35 4.44 8.75
N GLU A 144 -11.66 4.07 7.68
CA GLU A 144 -11.37 2.68 7.32
C GLU A 144 -10.10 2.17 7.99
N PHE A 145 -9.29 3.09 8.53
CA PHE A 145 -8.02 2.82 9.16
C PHE A 145 -7.93 3.44 10.56
N TYR A 146 -7.10 2.88 11.42
CA TYR A 146 -6.62 3.55 12.63
C TYR A 146 -5.17 3.16 12.91
N MET A 147 -4.48 3.99 13.68
CA MET A 147 -3.12 3.69 14.15
C MET A 147 -3.18 3.04 15.53
N ARG A 148 -2.57 1.86 15.65
CA ARG A 148 -2.41 1.14 16.92
C ARG A 148 -0.95 1.19 17.34
N GLN A 149 -0.65 1.78 18.50
CA GLN A 149 0.69 1.70 19.06
C GLN A 149 1.01 0.26 19.46
N THR A 150 2.10 -0.29 18.92
CA THR A 150 2.53 -1.68 19.15
C THR A 150 3.79 -1.77 19.99
N GLY A 151 4.47 -0.64 20.21
CA GLY A 151 5.65 -0.57 21.06
C GLY A 151 6.08 0.86 21.35
N PRO A 152 7.20 1.03 22.08
CA PRO A 152 7.73 2.35 22.43
C PRO A 152 8.14 3.19 21.21
N ILE A 153 8.51 2.52 20.12
CA ILE A 153 9.02 3.15 18.89
C ILE A 153 8.31 2.65 17.63
N SER A 154 7.19 1.93 17.78
CA SER A 154 6.47 1.32 16.65
C SER A 154 4.96 1.42 16.80
N ALA A 155 4.29 1.54 15.67
CA ALA A 155 2.85 1.50 15.55
C ALA A 155 2.45 0.81 14.24
N THR A 156 1.30 0.15 14.26
CA THR A 156 0.74 -0.55 13.11
C THR A 156 -0.51 0.19 12.63
N LEU A 157 -0.56 0.43 11.32
CA LEU A 157 -1.76 0.83 10.61
C LEU A 157 -2.68 -0.39 10.49
N VAL A 158 -3.87 -0.28 11.07
CA VAL A 158 -4.85 -1.36 11.10
C VAL A 158 -6.06 -0.93 10.28
N MET A 159 -6.42 -1.77 9.31
CA MET A 159 -7.66 -1.64 8.55
C MET A 159 -8.82 -2.20 9.39
N THR A 160 -9.86 -1.38 9.60
CA THR A 160 -11.06 -1.74 10.39
C THR A 160 -12.30 -1.94 9.56
N ARG A 161 -12.29 -1.47 8.32
CA ARG A 161 -13.40 -1.64 7.36
C ARG A 161 -12.85 -2.17 6.05
N PRO A 162 -13.53 -3.13 5.40
CA PRO A 162 -13.10 -3.61 4.11
C PRO A 162 -13.13 -2.47 3.10
N VAL A 163 -12.02 -2.32 2.37
CA VAL A 163 -11.89 -1.34 1.31
C VAL A 163 -12.23 -2.00 -0.01
N LYS A 164 -13.22 -1.45 -0.74
CA LYS A 164 -13.57 -1.94 -2.08
C LYS A 164 -12.71 -1.24 -3.13
N GLY A 165 -12.06 -2.03 -3.99
CA GLY A 165 -11.39 -1.54 -5.19
C GLY A 165 -12.28 -1.62 -6.44
N PRO A 166 -11.76 -1.24 -7.61
CA PRO A 166 -10.42 -0.69 -7.82
C PRO A 166 -10.37 0.79 -7.39
N ARG A 167 -9.46 1.13 -6.46
CA ARG A 167 -9.20 2.52 -6.07
C ARG A 167 -7.84 2.68 -5.44
N THR A 168 -7.32 3.91 -5.45
CA THR A 168 -6.08 4.27 -4.76
C THR A 168 -6.39 5.07 -3.52
N VAL A 169 -5.84 4.68 -2.38
CA VAL A 169 -5.94 5.41 -1.11
C VAL A 169 -4.59 6.00 -0.78
N GLN A 170 -4.53 7.30 -0.48
CA GLN A 170 -3.31 7.97 -0.05
C GLN A 170 -3.46 8.41 1.41
N LEU A 171 -2.60 7.88 2.28
CA LEU A 171 -2.54 8.23 3.70
C LEU A 171 -1.24 8.95 4.01
N ASP A 172 -1.31 10.08 4.71
CA ASP A 172 -0.13 10.65 5.35
C ASP A 172 -0.12 10.17 6.81
N LEU A 173 0.83 9.28 7.14
CA LEU A 173 1.06 8.78 8.50
C LEU A 173 2.14 9.62 9.16
N GLU A 174 1.87 10.20 10.33
CA GLU A 174 2.80 11.09 11.02
C GLU A 174 3.34 10.43 12.29
N MET A 175 4.67 10.46 12.40
CA MET A 175 5.40 10.14 13.64
C MET A 175 5.94 11.43 14.22
N ILE A 176 5.44 11.82 15.39
CA ILE A 176 5.93 12.95 16.16
C ILE A 176 6.93 12.43 17.17
N THR A 177 8.14 12.99 17.15
CA THR A 177 9.17 12.75 18.15
C THR A 177 9.16 13.88 19.15
N VAL A 178 9.04 13.56 20.43
CA VAL A 178 9.10 14.51 21.54
C VAL A 178 10.22 14.11 22.47
N ASN A 179 11.15 15.03 22.73
CA ASN A 179 12.19 14.86 23.74
C ASN A 179 12.16 16.05 24.71
N THR A 180 11.73 15.79 25.94
CA THR A 180 11.57 16.80 26.98
C THR A 180 12.89 17.24 27.59
N VAL A 181 13.95 16.44 27.49
CA VAL A 181 15.28 16.74 28.03
C VAL A 181 15.94 17.89 27.26
N ILE A 182 15.79 17.88 25.94
CA ILE A 182 16.38 18.90 25.04
C ILE A 182 15.33 19.86 24.47
N ASN A 183 14.10 19.85 24.99
CA ASN A 183 12.97 20.65 24.49
C ASN A 183 12.78 20.55 22.97
N PHE A 184 12.85 19.33 22.45
CA PHE A 184 12.73 19.06 21.02
C PHE A 184 11.37 18.47 20.70
N ARG A 185 10.74 19.00 19.65
CA ARG A 185 9.54 18.43 19.04
C ARG A 185 9.65 18.58 17.53
N GLY A 186 9.36 17.51 16.81
CA GLY A 186 9.06 17.61 15.39
C GLY A 186 8.57 16.28 14.84
N SER A 187 8.33 16.21 13.55
CA SER A 187 7.65 15.06 12.94
C SER A 187 8.31 14.57 11.67
N SER A 188 8.04 13.31 11.34
CA SER A 188 8.32 12.69 10.06
C SER A 188 7.01 12.12 9.52
N VAL A 189 6.80 12.23 8.21
CA VAL A 189 5.60 11.72 7.53
C VAL A 189 5.98 10.56 6.61
N ILE A 190 5.18 9.50 6.63
CA ILE A 190 5.14 8.49 5.57
C ILE A 190 3.91 8.80 4.71
N ARG A 191 4.13 9.13 3.44
CA ARG A 191 3.07 9.21 2.44
C ARG A 191 2.89 7.83 1.83
N LEU A 192 1.90 7.11 2.33
CA LEU A 192 1.59 5.74 1.94
C LEU A 192 0.50 5.76 0.87
N ARG A 193 0.82 5.27 -0.33
CA ARG A 193 -0.14 5.04 -1.40
C ARG A 193 -0.50 3.56 -1.43
N ILE A 194 -1.77 3.27 -1.21
CA ILE A 194 -2.33 1.92 -1.17
C ILE A 194 -3.14 1.71 -2.44
N PHE A 195 -2.71 0.76 -3.27
CA PHE A 195 -3.48 0.30 -4.41
C PHE A 195 -4.41 -0.81 -3.98
N VAL A 196 -5.71 -0.59 -4.13
CA VAL A 196 -6.72 -1.60 -3.81
C VAL A 196 -7.05 -2.29 -5.12
N SER A 197 -6.74 -3.58 -5.21
CA SER A 197 -7.03 -4.38 -6.40
C SER A 197 -8.54 -4.39 -6.68
N GLN A 198 -8.91 -4.67 -7.93
CA GLN A 198 -10.32 -4.88 -8.29
C GLN A 198 -10.90 -6.13 -7.60
N TYR A 199 -10.07 -7.15 -7.45
CA TYR A 199 -10.44 -8.50 -7.04
C TYR A 199 -10.15 -8.81 -5.57
N SER A 200 -10.91 -9.73 -4.99
CA SER A 200 -10.89 -10.02 -3.55
C SER A 200 -10.18 -11.31 -3.13
N PHE A 201 -9.57 -12.01 -4.08
CA PHE A 201 -9.08 -13.39 -3.91
C PHE A 201 -7.56 -13.48 -4.05
#